data_AF-A0AAU0R3W1-F1
#
_entry.id   AF-A0AAU0R3W1-F1
#
_cell.length_a   1.000
_cell.length_b   1.000
_cell.length_c   1.000
_cell.angle_alpha   90.00
_cell.angle_beta   90.00
_cell.angle_gamma   90.00
#
_symmetry.space_group_name_H-M   'P 1'
#
loop_
_entity.id
_entity.type
_entity.pdbx_description
1 polymer ?
#
loop_
_entity_poly.entity_id
_entity_poly.type
_entity_poly.pdbx_seq_one_letter_code
_entity_poly.pdbx_strand_id
1 'polypeptide(L)'
;MSLKENAEHAKGHLVQFLEKIDPNLRYNGNIIYSVLFDEINRRNNYEWDVEDFEEIKKYKGIGKSEFSHMVDKIVTSSQSSDLWNELKSDIDELKLNLKTKKQLRKQFFKYETERMNHSNTHLQNTRSAIIKLISKHEENCESLKELMAAVLIEFNTSYKLNDGIFSEEYIMAIILMEFWLS
;
A
#
# COMPACT_ATOMS: atom_id res chain seq x y z
N MET A 1 31.32 5.45 -11.87
CA MET A 1 29.87 5.18 -11.89
C MET A 1 29.21 6.04 -10.83
N SER A 2 28.27 6.88 -11.25
CA SER A 2 27.47 7.73 -10.37
C SER A 2 26.47 6.88 -9.57
N LEU A 3 26.14 7.29 -8.34
CA LEU A 3 25.11 6.63 -7.50
C LEU A 3 23.77 6.47 -8.24
N LYS A 4 23.45 7.37 -9.17
CA LYS A 4 22.26 7.28 -10.02
C LYS A 4 22.32 6.13 -11.03
N GLU A 5 23.49 5.89 -11.64
CA GLU A 5 23.67 4.79 -12.59
C GLU A 5 23.52 3.43 -11.87
N ASN A 6 24.09 3.29 -10.68
CA ASN A 6 23.96 2.06 -9.88
C ASN A 6 22.50 1.74 -9.51
N ALA A 7 21.70 2.76 -9.18
CA ALA A 7 20.28 2.59 -8.85
C ALA A 7 19.47 2.13 -10.07
N GLU A 8 19.71 2.71 -11.25
CA GLU A 8 19.03 2.31 -12.48
C GLU A 8 19.41 0.91 -12.94
N HIS A 9 20.69 0.53 -12.80
CA HIS A 9 21.15 -0.83 -13.08
C HIS A 9 20.53 -1.86 -12.13
N ALA A 10 20.48 -1.58 -10.83
CA ALA A 10 19.86 -2.47 -9.84
C ALA A 10 18.37 -2.67 -10.14
N LYS A 11 17.67 -1.59 -10.51
CA LYS A 11 16.27 -1.65 -10.94
C LYS A 11 16.09 -2.48 -12.21
N GLY A 12 16.95 -2.33 -13.20
CA GLY A 12 16.92 -3.14 -14.43
C GLY A 12 17.09 -4.64 -14.15
N HIS A 13 18.06 -5.00 -13.32
CA HIS A 13 18.28 -6.39 -12.91
C HIS A 13 17.13 -6.97 -12.10
N LEU A 14 16.50 -6.14 -11.24
CA LEU A 14 15.33 -6.54 -10.48
C LEU A 14 14.16 -6.89 -11.41
N VAL A 15 13.85 -6.03 -12.38
CA VAL A 15 12.78 -6.27 -13.36
C VAL A 15 13.03 -7.56 -14.13
N GLN A 16 14.25 -7.76 -14.62
CA GLN A 16 14.64 -9.00 -15.31
C GLN A 16 14.55 -10.25 -14.43
N PHE A 17 14.85 -10.13 -13.13
CA PHE A 17 14.72 -11.25 -12.19
C PHE A 17 13.25 -11.64 -11.99
N LEU A 18 12.36 -10.65 -11.91
CA LEU A 18 10.93 -10.86 -11.72
C LEU A 18 10.25 -11.46 -12.96
N GLU A 19 10.61 -10.99 -14.16
CA GLU A 19 10.15 -11.57 -15.43
C GLU A 19 10.54 -13.05 -15.60
N LYS A 20 11.63 -13.49 -14.95
CA LYS A 20 12.03 -14.91 -14.93
C LYS A 20 11.21 -15.75 -13.95
N ILE A 21 10.67 -15.14 -12.90
CA ILE A 21 9.84 -15.83 -11.90
C ILE A 21 8.43 -16.01 -12.44
N ASP A 22 7.86 -14.98 -13.06
CA ASP A 22 6.62 -15.10 -13.83
C ASP A 22 6.71 -14.23 -15.10
N PRO A 23 6.63 -14.82 -16.30
CA PRO A 23 6.65 -14.07 -17.56
C PRO A 23 5.39 -13.21 -17.77
N ASN A 24 4.29 -13.49 -17.07
CA ASN A 24 3.01 -12.79 -17.21
C ASN A 24 2.81 -11.68 -16.17
N LEU A 25 3.76 -11.50 -15.26
CA LEU A 25 3.74 -10.48 -14.21
C LEU A 25 3.69 -9.07 -14.82
N ARG A 26 2.56 -8.39 -14.69
CA ARG A 26 2.37 -6.99 -15.10
C ARG A 26 2.69 -6.06 -13.94
N TYR A 27 3.95 -5.69 -13.80
CA TYR A 27 4.38 -4.78 -12.74
C TYR A 27 4.65 -3.36 -13.18
N ASN A 28 4.46 -2.43 -12.24
CA ASN A 28 5.22 -1.20 -12.24
C ASN A 28 6.55 -1.45 -11.51
N GLY A 29 7.62 -1.75 -12.26
CA GLY A 29 8.95 -2.01 -11.71
C GLY A 29 9.50 -0.90 -10.79
N ASN A 30 8.92 0.31 -10.84
CA ASN A 30 9.20 1.36 -9.86
C ASN A 30 8.73 1.02 -8.45
N ILE A 31 7.57 0.38 -8.30
CA ILE A 31 6.97 0.05 -6.99
C ILE A 31 7.80 -1.03 -6.28
N ILE A 32 8.20 -2.05 -7.03
CA ILE A 32 8.99 -3.16 -6.48
C ILE A 32 10.37 -2.65 -6.07
N TYR A 33 10.98 -1.84 -6.93
CA TYR A 33 12.23 -1.18 -6.61
C TYR A 33 12.10 -0.25 -5.40
N SER A 34 11.03 0.56 -5.31
CA SER A 34 10.87 1.48 -4.18
C SER A 34 10.66 0.74 -2.86
N VAL A 35 9.85 -0.32 -2.83
CA VAL A 35 9.61 -1.11 -1.61
C VAL A 35 10.90 -1.79 -1.15
N LEU A 36 11.66 -2.39 -2.07
CA LEU A 36 12.93 -3.03 -1.74
C LEU A 36 13.99 -2.00 -1.33
N PHE A 37 14.03 -0.86 -2.00
CA PHE A 37 14.97 0.22 -1.70
C PHE A 37 14.66 0.85 -0.33
N ASP A 38 13.39 1.04 0.00
CA ASP A 38 12.95 1.54 1.31
C ASP A 38 13.32 0.55 2.42
N GLU A 39 13.17 -0.77 2.19
CA GLU A 39 13.60 -1.79 3.15
C GLU A 39 15.13 -1.82 3.32
N ILE A 40 15.89 -1.67 2.23
CA ILE A 40 17.35 -1.54 2.29
C ILE A 40 17.73 -0.30 3.10
N ASN A 41 17.09 0.85 2.87
CA ASN A 41 17.34 2.07 3.63
C ASN A 41 16.97 1.89 5.11
N ARG A 42 15.85 1.23 5.42
CA ARG A 42 15.43 0.93 6.80
C ARG A 42 16.49 0.10 7.53
N ARG A 43 17.05 -0.93 6.88
CA ARG A 43 18.10 -1.79 7.44
C ARG A 43 19.45 -1.05 7.53
N ASN A 44 19.78 -0.21 6.56
CA ASN A 44 21.00 0.61 6.59
C ASN A 44 20.97 1.60 7.76
N ASN A 45 19.83 2.26 7.97
CA ASN A 45 19.62 3.23 9.05
C ASN A 45 19.39 2.57 10.42
N TYR A 46 19.65 1.28 10.56
CA TYR A 46 19.72 0.63 11.87
C TYR A 46 21.00 1.10 12.58
N GLU A 47 20.83 1.96 13.59
CA GLU A 47 21.92 2.66 14.30
C GLU A 47 22.50 1.89 15.51
N TRP A 48 21.92 0.76 15.91
CA TRP A 48 22.47 -0.01 17.03
C TRP A 48 23.78 -0.67 16.64
N ASP A 49 24.70 -0.74 17.60
CA ASP A 49 25.96 -1.44 17.44
C ASP A 49 25.69 -2.91 17.10
N VAL A 50 26.28 -3.35 15.99
CA VAL A 50 26.14 -4.71 15.46
C VAL A 50 27.49 -5.38 15.69
N GLU A 51 27.55 -6.28 16.68
CA GLU A 51 28.83 -6.75 17.21
C GLU A 51 29.35 -7.99 16.46
N ASP A 52 28.45 -8.76 15.85
CA ASP A 52 28.81 -10.00 15.14
C ASP A 52 28.13 -10.17 13.77
N PHE A 53 28.63 -11.15 13.01
CA PHE A 53 28.16 -11.45 11.66
C PHE A 53 26.70 -11.92 11.62
N GLU A 54 26.23 -12.63 12.64
CA GLU A 54 24.84 -13.10 12.70
C GLU A 54 23.89 -11.93 12.98
N GLU A 55 24.31 -10.96 13.78
CA GLU A 55 23.58 -9.70 13.97
C GLU A 55 23.57 -8.85 12.70
N ILE A 56 24.68 -8.77 11.95
CA ILE A 56 24.71 -8.10 10.65
C ILE A 56 23.73 -8.76 9.68
N LYS A 57 23.73 -10.09 9.62
CA LYS A 57 22.82 -10.86 8.77
C LYS A 57 21.35 -10.66 9.17
N LYS A 58 21.07 -10.54 10.46
CA LYS A 58 19.73 -10.37 11.02
C LYS A 58 19.19 -8.94 10.84
N TYR A 59 19.99 -7.92 11.09
CA TYR A 59 19.52 -6.53 11.14
C TYR A 59 19.83 -5.74 9.86
N LYS A 60 20.89 -6.10 9.13
CA LYS A 60 21.36 -5.36 7.93
C LYS A 60 21.28 -6.15 6.63
N GLY A 61 21.44 -7.47 6.66
CA GLY A 61 21.34 -8.32 5.46
C GLY A 61 19.89 -8.58 5.05
N ILE A 62 19.62 -8.84 3.76
CA ILE A 62 18.33 -9.38 3.28
C ILE A 62 18.60 -10.77 2.71
N GLY A 63 18.01 -11.80 3.32
CA GLY A 63 18.19 -13.18 2.86
C GLY A 63 17.41 -13.48 1.58
N LYS A 64 17.79 -14.54 0.85
CA LYS A 64 17.07 -14.96 -0.37
C LYS A 64 15.58 -15.29 -0.10
N SER A 65 15.29 -15.96 1.02
CA SER A 65 13.91 -16.31 1.42
C SER A 65 13.09 -15.08 1.80
N GLU A 66 13.66 -14.16 2.59
CA GLU A 66 13.03 -12.87 2.91
C GLU A 66 12.76 -12.05 1.65
N PHE A 67 13.76 -11.96 0.76
CA PHE A 67 13.63 -11.26 -0.51
C PHE A 67 12.52 -11.88 -1.38
N SER A 68 12.49 -13.21 -1.49
CA SER A 68 11.45 -13.91 -2.24
C SER A 68 10.07 -13.66 -1.62
N HIS A 69 9.96 -13.65 -0.30
CA HIS A 69 8.71 -13.36 0.39
C HIS A 69 8.25 -11.89 0.24
N MET A 70 9.18 -10.93 0.20
CA MET A 70 8.89 -9.54 -0.13
C MET A 70 8.38 -9.42 -1.57
N VAL A 71 9.07 -10.08 -2.50
CA VAL A 71 8.64 -10.16 -3.91
C VAL A 71 7.25 -10.80 -3.99
N ASP A 72 7.02 -11.96 -3.37
CA ASP A 72 5.74 -12.67 -3.38
C ASP A 72 4.60 -11.81 -2.89
N LYS A 73 4.77 -11.07 -1.77
CA LYS A 73 3.76 -10.11 -1.29
C LYS A 73 3.45 -9.02 -2.31
N ILE A 74 4.46 -8.54 -3.02
CA ILE A 74 4.29 -7.55 -4.08
C ILE A 74 3.61 -8.19 -5.31
N VAL A 75 3.94 -9.46 -5.63
CA VAL A 75 3.26 -10.25 -6.69
C VAL A 75 1.77 -10.37 -6.39
N THR A 76 1.41 -10.88 -5.21
CA THR A 76 0.02 -11.18 -4.86
C THR A 76 -0.83 -9.92 -4.78
N SER A 77 -0.24 -8.80 -4.36
CA SER A 77 -0.94 -7.51 -4.27
C SER A 77 -1.02 -6.72 -5.58
N SER A 78 -0.23 -7.09 -6.59
CA SER A 78 -0.20 -6.41 -7.90
C SER A 78 -1.26 -6.89 -8.91
N GLN A 79 -2.13 -7.85 -8.54
CA GLN A 79 -3.36 -8.22 -9.29
C GLN A 79 -4.44 -7.11 -9.22
N SER A 80 -3.97 -5.86 -9.22
CA SER A 80 -4.59 -4.57 -8.94
C SER A 80 -5.61 -4.11 -9.98
N SER A 81 -5.37 -4.44 -11.26
CA SER A 81 -6.35 -4.14 -12.31
C SER A 81 -7.65 -4.89 -12.09
N ASP A 82 -7.60 -6.01 -11.36
CA ASP A 82 -8.75 -6.87 -11.17
C ASP A 82 -9.59 -6.35 -10.02
N LEU A 83 -8.98 -5.97 -8.88
CA LEU A 83 -9.71 -5.43 -7.73
C LEU A 83 -10.54 -4.18 -8.07
N TRP A 84 -9.99 -3.17 -8.73
CA TRP A 84 -10.81 -1.99 -9.10
C TRP A 84 -11.99 -2.37 -10.01
N ASN A 85 -11.79 -3.35 -10.91
CA ASN A 85 -12.83 -3.79 -11.83
C ASN A 85 -13.87 -4.67 -11.13
N GLU A 86 -13.48 -5.47 -10.14
CA GLU A 86 -14.35 -6.25 -9.26
C GLU A 86 -15.24 -5.31 -8.43
N LEU A 87 -14.64 -4.30 -7.81
CA LEU A 87 -15.34 -3.33 -6.95
C LEU A 87 -16.15 -2.29 -7.74
N LYS A 88 -16.15 -2.36 -9.07
CA LYS A 88 -16.81 -1.36 -9.91
C LYS A 88 -18.31 -1.31 -9.67
N SER A 89 -18.94 -2.45 -9.43
CA SER A 89 -20.36 -2.54 -9.10
C SER A 89 -20.67 -1.79 -7.81
N ASP A 90 -19.91 -2.07 -6.75
CA ASP A 90 -20.12 -1.43 -5.44
C ASP A 90 -19.84 0.07 -5.49
N ILE A 91 -18.81 0.48 -6.26
CA ILE A 91 -18.52 1.90 -6.49
C ILE A 91 -19.68 2.60 -7.22
N ASP A 92 -20.35 1.90 -8.14
CA ASP A 92 -21.51 2.43 -8.85
C ASP A 92 -22.72 2.58 -7.91
N GLU A 93 -22.88 1.70 -6.92
CA GLU A 93 -23.93 1.80 -5.89
C GLU A 93 -23.78 3.01 -4.98
N LEU A 94 -22.55 3.52 -4.81
CA LEU A 94 -22.28 4.74 -4.05
C LEU A 94 -22.92 6.00 -4.68
N LYS A 95 -23.32 5.93 -5.95
CA LYS A 95 -23.94 7.04 -6.71
C LYS A 95 -23.13 8.33 -6.64
N LEU A 96 -21.80 8.21 -6.71
CA LEU A 96 -20.88 9.35 -6.71
C LEU A 96 -20.98 10.16 -8.01
N ASN A 97 -20.79 11.47 -7.92
CA ASN A 97 -20.68 12.31 -9.11
C ASN A 97 -19.40 11.96 -9.91
N LEU A 98 -19.38 12.29 -11.22
CA LEU A 98 -18.28 11.94 -12.12
C LEU A 98 -16.91 12.48 -11.66
N LYS A 99 -16.88 13.68 -11.07
CA LYS A 99 -15.64 14.30 -10.58
C LYS A 99 -15.08 13.52 -9.39
N THR A 100 -15.91 13.23 -8.40
CA THR A 100 -15.55 12.44 -7.22
C THR A 100 -15.14 11.03 -7.62
N LYS A 101 -15.88 10.38 -8.52
CA LYS A 101 -15.51 9.04 -9.03
C LYS A 101 -14.15 9.02 -9.72
N LYS A 102 -13.83 10.04 -10.52
CA LYS A 102 -12.52 10.20 -11.16
C LYS A 102 -11.40 10.40 -10.13
N GLN A 103 -11.64 11.21 -9.10
CA GLN A 103 -10.65 11.43 -8.04
C GLN A 103 -10.48 10.19 -7.16
N LEU A 104 -11.56 9.52 -6.78
CA LEU A 104 -11.53 8.26 -6.05
C LEU A 104 -10.68 7.22 -6.79
N ARG A 105 -10.88 7.05 -8.10
CA ARG A 105 -10.04 6.15 -8.92
C ARG A 105 -8.56 6.50 -8.81
N LYS A 106 -8.22 7.80 -8.92
CA LYS A 106 -6.83 8.25 -8.79
C LYS A 106 -6.26 7.92 -7.41
N GLN A 107 -7.02 8.19 -6.35
CA GLN A 107 -6.57 7.94 -4.98
C GLN A 107 -6.52 6.46 -4.64
N PHE A 108 -7.38 5.62 -5.24
CA PHE A 108 -7.36 4.17 -5.09
C PHE A 108 -6.02 3.57 -5.53
N PHE A 109 -5.61 3.83 -6.78
CA PHE A 109 -4.31 3.35 -7.28
C PHE A 109 -3.12 3.99 -6.55
N LYS A 110 -3.27 5.22 -6.06
CA LYS A 110 -2.26 5.87 -5.21
C LYS A 110 -2.11 5.12 -3.88
N TYR A 111 -3.22 4.89 -3.18
CA TYR A 111 -3.23 4.17 -1.91
C TYR A 111 -2.71 2.73 -2.06
N GLU A 112 -3.11 2.04 -3.12
CA GLU A 112 -2.62 0.71 -3.44
C GLU A 112 -1.10 0.62 -3.52
N THR A 113 -0.48 1.65 -4.10
CA THR A 113 0.98 1.75 -4.18
C THR A 113 1.57 2.09 -2.81
N GLU A 114 0.99 3.07 -2.12
CA GLU A 114 1.54 3.61 -0.87
C GLU A 114 1.37 2.67 0.34
N ARG A 115 0.33 1.84 0.37
CA ARG A 115 0.07 0.90 1.49
C ARG A 115 1.17 -0.17 1.64
N MET A 116 1.91 -0.44 0.56
CA MET A 116 3.07 -1.33 0.56
C MET A 116 4.29 -0.72 1.26
N ASN A 117 4.32 0.60 1.42
CA ASN A 117 5.38 1.26 2.13
C ASN A 117 5.13 1.22 3.64
N HIS A 118 5.68 0.20 4.29
CA HIS A 118 5.61 0.05 5.75
C HIS A 118 6.39 1.12 6.53
N SER A 119 7.29 1.87 5.86
CA SER A 119 8.02 2.98 6.50
C SER A 119 7.16 4.23 6.69
N ASN A 120 6.02 4.34 6.00
CA ASN A 120 5.09 5.45 6.17
C ASN A 120 4.20 5.24 7.40
N THR A 121 4.75 5.51 8.58
CA THR A 121 4.07 5.31 9.87
C THR A 121 2.75 6.05 9.96
N HIS A 122 2.64 7.24 9.34
CA HIS A 122 1.40 8.00 9.33
C HIS A 122 0.29 7.27 8.56
N LEU A 123 0.59 6.81 7.34
CA LEU A 123 -0.36 6.03 6.54
C LEU A 123 -0.76 4.72 7.26
N GLN A 124 0.19 4.02 7.86
CA GLN A 124 -0.10 2.77 8.58
C GLN A 124 -0.99 3.01 9.81
N ASN A 125 -0.79 4.12 10.53
CA ASN A 125 -1.66 4.52 11.64
C ASN A 125 -3.06 4.89 11.16
N THR A 126 -3.19 5.68 10.08
CA THR A 126 -4.47 6.04 9.46
C THR A 126 -5.21 4.81 8.99
N ARG A 127 -4.53 3.90 8.28
CA ARG A 127 -5.07 2.62 7.84
C ARG A 127 -5.59 1.80 9.03
N SER A 128 -4.79 1.66 10.07
CA SER A 128 -5.16 0.89 11.28
C SER A 128 -6.37 1.49 11.98
N ALA A 129 -6.50 2.82 12.00
CA ALA A 129 -7.69 3.49 12.53
C ALA A 129 -8.93 3.21 11.68
N ILE A 130 -8.81 3.28 10.35
CA ILE A 130 -9.92 3.00 9.42
C ILE A 130 -10.37 1.55 9.53
N ILE A 131 -9.47 0.57 9.57
CA ILE A 131 -9.82 -0.84 9.75
C ILE A 131 -10.65 -1.04 11.02
N LYS A 132 -10.24 -0.43 12.15
CA LYS A 132 -11.00 -0.51 13.40
C LYS A 132 -12.40 0.10 13.28
N LEU A 133 -12.54 1.19 12.53
CA LEU A 133 -13.84 1.81 12.28
C LEU A 133 -14.72 0.97 11.36
N ILE A 134 -14.14 0.35 10.33
CA ILE A 134 -14.85 -0.59 9.45
C ILE A 134 -15.42 -1.72 10.30
N SER A 135 -14.59 -2.43 11.07
CA SER A 135 -15.05 -3.56 11.90
C SER A 135 -16.10 -3.15 12.95
N LYS A 136 -16.10 -1.89 13.40
CA LYS A 136 -17.10 -1.37 14.35
C LYS A 136 -18.46 -1.14 13.70
N HIS A 137 -18.49 -0.73 12.43
CA HIS A 137 -19.70 -0.32 11.73
C HIS A 137 -20.25 -1.38 10.78
N GLU A 138 -19.43 -2.34 10.36
CA GLU A 138 -19.77 -3.37 9.37
C GLU A 138 -21.04 -4.16 9.72
N GLU A 139 -21.18 -4.61 10.97
CA GLU A 139 -22.37 -5.37 11.41
C GLU A 139 -23.66 -4.53 11.44
N ASN A 140 -23.54 -3.21 11.46
CA ASN A 140 -24.67 -2.28 11.65
C ASN A 140 -25.06 -1.52 10.37
N CYS A 141 -24.37 -1.76 9.26
CA CYS A 141 -24.63 -1.07 8.00
C CYS A 141 -25.17 -2.05 6.96
N GLU A 142 -26.26 -1.69 6.28
CA GLU A 142 -26.90 -2.55 5.26
C GLU A 142 -26.30 -2.34 3.87
N SER A 143 -25.53 -1.28 3.68
CA SER A 143 -24.89 -0.97 2.39
C SER A 143 -23.48 -0.39 2.56
N LEU A 144 -22.64 -0.58 1.53
CA LEU A 144 -21.31 0.04 1.46
C LEU A 144 -21.39 1.58 1.59
N LYS A 145 -22.46 2.18 1.09
CA LYS A 145 -22.68 3.62 1.19
C LYS A 145 -22.87 4.07 2.63
N GLU A 146 -23.66 3.34 3.41
CA GLU A 146 -23.87 3.60 4.84
C GLU A 146 -22.59 3.40 5.62
N LEU A 147 -21.90 2.28 5.38
CA LEU A 147 -20.62 1.98 6.01
C LEU A 147 -19.60 3.10 5.75
N MET A 148 -19.42 3.49 4.49
CA MET A 148 -18.45 4.52 4.15
C MET A 148 -18.83 5.89 4.74
N ALA A 149 -20.13 6.24 4.77
CA ALA A 149 -20.58 7.46 5.42
C ALA A 149 -20.31 7.45 6.94
N ALA A 150 -20.63 6.35 7.62
CA ALA A 150 -20.42 6.18 9.06
C ALA A 150 -18.93 6.25 9.42
N VAL A 151 -18.08 5.54 8.68
CA VAL A 151 -16.63 5.54 8.88
C VAL A 151 -16.04 6.93 8.61
N LEU A 152 -16.44 7.62 7.53
CA LEU A 152 -15.98 8.99 7.25
C LEU A 152 -16.38 9.97 8.35
N ILE A 153 -17.63 9.93 8.83
CA ILE A 153 -18.11 10.81 9.89
C ILE A 153 -17.33 10.58 11.18
N GLU A 154 -17.18 9.33 11.61
CA GLU A 154 -16.46 9.01 12.83
C GLU A 154 -14.96 9.30 12.70
N PHE A 155 -14.36 9.01 11.55
CA PHE A 155 -12.96 9.34 11.27
C PHE A 155 -12.74 10.86 11.36
N ASN A 156 -13.62 11.66 10.74
CA ASN A 156 -13.54 13.12 10.77
C ASN A 156 -13.72 13.70 12.18
N THR A 157 -14.55 13.05 13.00
CA THR A 157 -14.83 13.50 14.37
C THR A 157 -13.69 13.13 15.32
N SER A 158 -13.24 11.87 15.27
CA SER A 158 -12.24 11.31 16.20
C SER A 158 -10.81 11.69 15.84
N TYR A 159 -10.50 11.79 14.55
CA TYR A 159 -9.14 12.01 14.06
C TYR A 159 -8.92 13.41 13.49
N LYS A 160 -9.98 14.23 13.36
CA LYS A 160 -9.98 15.55 12.73
C LYS A 160 -9.18 15.54 11.42
N LEU A 161 -9.83 15.48 10.26
CA LEU A 161 -9.22 15.72 8.94
C LEU A 161 -8.44 17.06 8.79
N ASN A 162 -8.27 17.83 9.87
CA ASN A 162 -7.79 19.20 9.94
C ASN A 162 -6.28 19.41 9.80
N ASP A 163 -5.46 18.37 9.63
CA ASP A 163 -4.09 18.59 9.14
C ASP A 163 -4.02 18.58 7.60
N GLY A 164 -5.12 18.26 6.90
CA GLY A 164 -5.20 18.34 5.43
C GLY A 164 -4.27 17.37 4.68
N ILE A 165 -3.70 16.39 5.37
CA ILE A 165 -2.69 15.47 4.83
C ILE A 165 -3.28 14.54 3.76
N PHE A 166 -4.51 14.07 3.96
CA PHE A 166 -5.22 13.20 3.04
C PHE A 166 -6.56 13.81 2.62
N SER A 167 -6.88 13.72 1.32
CA SER A 167 -8.18 14.15 0.83
C SER A 167 -9.26 13.14 1.23
N GLU A 168 -10.52 13.58 1.26
CA GLU A 168 -11.66 12.71 1.56
C GLU A 168 -11.71 11.52 0.60
N GLU A 169 -11.44 11.72 -0.70
CA GLU A 169 -11.41 10.63 -1.69
C GLU A 169 -10.27 9.64 -1.43
N TYR A 170 -9.19 10.07 -0.78
CA TYR A 170 -8.12 9.18 -0.35
C TYR A 170 -8.56 8.32 0.83
N ILE A 171 -9.26 8.89 1.80
CA ILE A 171 -9.86 8.11 2.90
C ILE A 171 -10.91 7.14 2.37
N MET A 172 -11.76 7.56 1.42
CA MET A 172 -12.71 6.68 0.73
C MET A 172 -12.01 5.51 0.03
N ALA A 173 -10.85 5.76 -0.61
CA ALA A 173 -10.06 4.71 -1.24
C ALA A 173 -9.52 3.70 -0.22
N ILE A 174 -9.06 4.17 0.95
CA ILE A 174 -8.63 3.27 2.04
C ILE A 174 -9.81 2.43 2.52
N ILE A 175 -10.97 3.04 2.79
CA ILE A 175 -12.16 2.34 3.28
C ILE A 175 -12.57 1.25 2.28
N LEU A 176 -12.71 1.62 1.02
CA LEU A 176 -13.13 0.72 -0.04
C LEU A 176 -12.18 -0.48 -0.17
N MET A 177 -10.87 -0.23 -0.23
CA MET A 177 -9.90 -1.30 -0.42
C MET A 177 -9.79 -2.20 0.82
N GLU A 178 -9.72 -1.62 2.02
CA GLU A 178 -9.52 -2.42 3.24
C GLU A 178 -10.78 -3.18 3.64
N PHE A 179 -11.98 -2.71 3.31
CA PHE A 179 -13.22 -3.46 3.52
C PHE A 179 -13.22 -4.81 2.79
N TRP A 180 -12.69 -4.86 1.57
CA TRP A 180 -12.66 -6.10 0.76
C TRP A 180 -11.41 -6.96 0.95
N LEU A 181 -10.39 -6.43 1.62
CA LEU A 181 -9.15 -7.16 1.92
C LEU A 181 -9.11 -7.72 3.35
N SER A 182 -10.02 -7.27 4.23
CA SER A 182 -10.16 -7.73 5.61
C SER A 182 -11.02 -8.99 5.67
#